data_AF-A0A059Q282-F1
#
_entry.id   AF-A0A059Q282-F1
#
_cell.length_a   1.000
_cell.length_b   1.000
_cell.length_c   1.000
_cell.angle_alpha   90.00
_cell.angle_beta   90.00
_cell.angle_gamma   90.00
#
_symmetry.space_group_name_H-M   'P 1'
#
loop_
_entity.id
_entity.type
_entity.pdbx_description
1 polymer ?
#
loop_
_entity_poly.entity_id
_entity_poly.type
_entity_poly.pdbx_seq_one_letter_code
_entity_poly.pdbx_strand_id
1 'polypeptide(L)'
;MAQFFLYLAELYTERRQKMLAKWVLTRRITTMDLEAADLDGNRQVVAAEFVLYKLKELGKISQEEISCFLEEFNQLDVDQSGTLSTYDLNLAQTSQ
;
A
#
# COMPACT_ATOMS: atom_id res chain seq x y z
N MET A 1 20.25 31.74 -12.77
CA MET A 1 21.03 30.50 -12.50
C MET A 1 20.29 29.53 -11.59
N ALA A 2 19.86 29.91 -10.38
CA ALA A 2 19.12 29.02 -9.48
C ALA A 2 17.83 28.43 -10.08
N GLN A 3 17.03 29.23 -10.79
CA GLN A 3 15.80 28.77 -11.46
C GLN A 3 16.06 27.72 -12.56
N PHE A 4 17.19 27.83 -13.26
CA PHE A 4 17.58 26.84 -14.27
C PHE A 4 17.91 25.49 -13.61
N PHE A 5 18.65 25.50 -12.49
CA PHE A 5 18.95 24.28 -11.73
C PHE A 5 17.70 23.66 -11.11
N LEU A 6 16.76 24.48 -10.62
CA LEU A 6 15.47 24.01 -10.12
C LEU A 6 14.67 23.29 -11.22
N TYR A 7 14.54 23.91 -12.40
CA TYR A 7 13.84 23.32 -13.53
C TYR A 7 14.49 22.01 -14.02
N LEU A 8 15.82 21.94 -14.03
CA LEU A 8 16.55 20.72 -14.37
C LEU A 8 16.30 19.62 -13.33
N ALA A 9 16.25 19.96 -12.04
CA ALA A 9 15.94 19.03 -10.97
C ALA A 9 14.50 18.49 -11.10
N GLU A 10 13.51 19.34 -11.40
CA GLU A 10 12.12 18.94 -11.65
C GLU A 10 12.00 17.98 -12.83
N LEU A 11 12.61 18.30 -13.98
CA LEU A 11 12.61 17.42 -15.14
C LEU A 11 13.26 16.06 -14.84
N TYR A 12 14.36 16.07 -14.07
CA TYR A 12 15.05 14.84 -13.71
C TYR A 12 14.22 13.97 -12.76
N THR A 13 13.61 14.57 -11.74
CA THR A 13 12.74 13.85 -10.79
C THR A 13 11.51 13.30 -11.49
N GLU A 14 10.86 14.07 -12.37
CA GLU A 14 9.72 13.62 -13.16
C GLU A 14 10.08 12.44 -14.06
N ARG A 15 11.21 12.53 -14.78
CA ARG A 15 11.70 11.43 -15.62
C ARG A 15 11.96 10.18 -14.80
N ARG A 16 12.59 10.31 -13.62
CA ARG A 16 12.86 9.18 -12.72
C ARG A 16 11.57 8.55 -12.21
N GLN A 17 10.59 9.35 -11.80
CA GLN A 17 9.27 8.86 -11.37
C GLN A 17 8.57 8.09 -12.49
N LYS A 18 8.58 8.61 -13.73
CA LYS A 18 8.02 7.92 -14.90
C LYS A 18 8.71 6.59 -15.19
N MET A 19 10.03 6.54 -15.07
CA MET A 19 10.80 5.29 -15.25
C MET A 19 10.47 4.26 -14.17
N LEU A 20 10.37 4.68 -12.90
CA LEU A 20 9.97 3.81 -11.80
C LEU A 20 8.56 3.24 -12.04
N ALA A 21 7.59 4.10 -12.34
CA ALA A 21 6.23 3.68 -12.62
C ALA A 21 6.15 2.69 -13.78
N LYS A 22 6.85 2.97 -14.88
CA LYS A 22 6.91 2.05 -16.03
C LYS A 22 7.54 0.71 -15.64
N TRP A 23 8.61 0.71 -14.84
CA TRP A 23 9.25 -0.52 -14.38
C TRP A 23 8.30 -1.35 -13.51
N VAL A 24 7.64 -0.76 -12.50
CA VAL A 24 6.69 -1.46 -11.62
C VAL A 24 5.53 -2.08 -12.40
N LEU A 25 5.04 -1.40 -13.44
CA LEU A 25 3.91 -1.85 -14.27
C LEU A 25 4.28 -2.92 -15.30
N THR A 26 5.55 -3.02 -15.72
CA THR A 26 5.97 -3.92 -16.80
C THR A 26 6.82 -5.09 -16.32
N ARG A 27 7.35 -5.05 -15.10
CA ARG A 27 8.11 -6.17 -14.53
C ARG A 27 7.23 -7.38 -14.30
N ARG A 28 7.80 -8.57 -14.48
CA ARG A 28 7.14 -9.84 -14.13
C ARG A 28 7.07 -9.99 -12.61
N ILE A 29 5.95 -10.53 -12.14
CA ILE A 29 5.75 -10.88 -10.73
C ILE A 29 6.44 -12.23 -10.47
N THR A 30 7.17 -12.30 -9.36
CA THR A 30 7.82 -13.51 -8.86
C THR A 30 7.05 -14.10 -7.67
N THR A 31 7.41 -15.32 -7.26
CA THR A 31 6.84 -15.94 -6.06
C THR A 31 7.17 -15.15 -4.79
N MET A 32 8.39 -14.59 -4.69
CA MET A 32 8.75 -13.68 -3.59
C MET A 32 7.90 -12.41 -3.57
N ASP A 33 7.53 -11.88 -4.74
CA ASP A 33 6.66 -10.70 -4.80
C ASP A 33 5.25 -11.02 -4.30
N LEU A 34 4.74 -12.23 -4.57
CA LEU A 34 3.46 -12.72 -4.03
C LEU A 34 3.54 -12.91 -2.51
N GLU A 35 4.60 -13.54 -2.00
CA GLU A 35 4.82 -13.69 -0.55
C GLU A 35 4.94 -12.34 0.16
N ALA A 36 5.52 -11.33 -0.49
CA ALA A 36 5.61 -9.97 0.06
C ALA A 36 4.32 -9.15 -0.08
N ALA A 37 3.37 -9.61 -0.91
CA ALA A 37 2.05 -9.00 -1.08
C ALA A 37 1.01 -9.59 -0.13
N ASP A 38 1.18 -10.84 0.30
CA ASP A 38 0.39 -11.52 1.33
C ASP A 38 0.53 -10.79 2.68
N LEU A 39 -0.49 -10.00 3.05
CA LEU A 39 -0.44 -9.16 4.24
C LEU A 39 -0.89 -9.91 5.51
N ASP A 40 -1.73 -10.93 5.35
CA ASP A 40 -2.29 -11.71 6.46
C ASP A 40 -1.60 -13.07 6.68
N GLY A 41 -0.70 -13.48 5.78
CA GLY A 41 0.09 -14.69 5.86
C GLY A 41 -0.67 -15.96 5.45
N ASN A 42 -1.81 -15.84 4.76
CA ASN A 42 -2.66 -16.97 4.38
C ASN A 42 -2.18 -17.70 3.10
N ARG A 43 -1.08 -17.26 2.49
CA ARG A 43 -0.46 -17.75 1.23
C ARG A 43 -1.31 -17.55 -0.02
N GLN A 44 -2.30 -16.68 0.06
CA GLN A 44 -3.10 -16.21 -1.06
C GLN A 44 -2.95 -14.69 -1.13
N VAL A 45 -3.11 -14.14 -2.32
CA VAL A 45 -3.04 -12.69 -2.51
C VAL A 45 -4.34 -12.26 -3.17
N VAL A 46 -5.14 -11.49 -2.46
CA VAL A 46 -6.36 -10.89 -3.02
C VAL A 46 -6.04 -9.62 -3.81
N ALA A 47 -7.00 -9.16 -4.60
CA ALA A 47 -6.80 -7.98 -5.45
C ALA A 47 -6.37 -6.73 -4.66
N ALA A 48 -6.91 -6.53 -3.45
CA ALA A 48 -6.58 -5.40 -2.59
C ALA A 48 -5.12 -5.44 -2.12
N GLU A 49 -4.65 -6.59 -1.63
CA GLU A 49 -3.27 -6.84 -1.24
C GLU A 49 -2.30 -6.62 -2.41
N PHE A 50 -2.64 -7.11 -3.59
CA PHE A 50 -1.84 -6.90 -4.79
C PHE A 50 -1.73 -5.41 -5.18
N VAL A 51 -2.84 -4.67 -5.10
CA VAL A 51 -2.85 -3.23 -5.39
C VAL A 51 -2.02 -2.47 -4.35
N LEU A 52 -2.16 -2.77 -3.05
CA LEU A 52 -1.36 -2.18 -1.98
C LEU A 52 0.13 -2.46 -2.17
N TYR A 53 0.49 -3.69 -2.51
CA TYR A 53 1.86 -4.06 -2.86
C TYR A 53 2.39 -3.19 -4.01
N LYS A 54 1.62 -3.01 -5.09
CA LYS A 54 2.02 -2.15 -6.21
C LYS A 54 2.15 -0.68 -5.82
N LEU A 55 1.29 -0.17 -4.95
CA LEU A 55 1.42 1.19 -4.43
C LEU A 55 2.69 1.35 -3.57
N LYS A 56 3.04 0.33 -2.78
CA LYS A 56 4.30 0.28 -2.04
C LYS A 56 5.51 0.29 -2.98
N GLU A 57 5.49 -0.53 -4.04
CA GLU A 57 6.55 -0.53 -5.07
C GLU A 57 6.70 0.82 -5.78
N LEU A 58 5.59 1.53 -5.99
CA LEU A 58 5.58 2.87 -6.56
C LEU A 58 6.06 3.96 -5.58
N GLY A 59 6.34 3.59 -4.32
CA GLY A 59 6.68 4.52 -3.25
C GLY A 59 5.55 5.48 -2.90
N LYS A 60 4.28 5.06 -3.10
CA LYS A 60 3.08 5.86 -2.78
C LYS A 60 2.58 5.66 -1.36
N ILE A 61 2.98 4.55 -0.74
CA ILE A 61 2.67 4.20 0.64
C ILE A 61 3.89 3.46 1.22
N SER A 62 4.20 3.69 2.48
CA SER A 62 5.27 3.00 3.20
C SER A 62 4.77 1.73 3.90
N GLN A 63 5.69 0.85 4.32
CA GLN A 63 5.31 -0.34 5.07
C GLN A 63 4.72 0.02 6.44
N GLU A 64 5.21 1.09 7.05
CA GLU A 64 4.75 1.60 8.34
C GLU A 64 3.31 2.11 8.24
N GLU A 65 2.96 2.85 7.18
CA GLU A 65 1.59 3.30 6.93
C GLU A 65 0.63 2.11 6.76
N ILE A 66 1.03 1.10 5.99
CA ILE A 66 0.24 -0.13 5.83
C ILE A 66 0.02 -0.81 7.18
N SER A 67 1.07 -0.95 8.00
CA SER A 67 0.97 -1.57 9.32
C SER A 67 0.03 -0.80 10.25
N CYS A 68 0.10 0.54 10.26
CA CYS A 68 -0.81 1.37 11.04
C CYS A 68 -2.27 1.19 10.62
N PHE A 69 -2.56 1.12 9.31
CA PHE A 69 -3.92 0.90 8.82
C PHE A 69 -4.44 -0.50 9.14
N LEU A 70 -3.58 -1.52 9.09
CA LEU A 70 -3.96 -2.88 9.49
C LEU A 70 -4.20 -2.98 11.00
N GLU A 71 -3.44 -2.25 11.81
CA GLU A 71 -3.69 -2.18 13.26
C GLU A 71 -5.04 -1.53 13.57
N GLU A 72 -5.36 -0.41 12.92
CA GLU A 72 -6.67 0.24 13.03
C GLU A 72 -7.79 -0.69 12.57
N PHE A 73 -7.61 -1.38 11.43
CA PHE A 73 -8.56 -2.37 10.93
C PHE A 73 -8.84 -3.47 11.96
N ASN A 74 -7.80 -4.04 12.56
CA ASN A 74 -7.93 -5.10 13.56
C ASN A 74 -8.60 -4.63 14.85
N GLN A 75 -8.47 -3.35 15.21
CA GLN A 75 -9.19 -2.76 16.35
C GLN A 75 -10.67 -2.56 16.04
N LEU A 76 -10.99 -2.21 14.79
CA LEU A 76 -12.36 -2.01 14.33
C LEU A 76 -13.09 -3.34 14.10
N ASP A 77 -12.39 -4.39 13.64
CA ASP A 77 -12.94 -5.73 13.36
C ASP A 77 -13.20 -6.51 14.65
N VAL A 78 -14.21 -6.08 15.42
CA VAL A 78 -14.53 -6.63 16.73
C VAL A 78 -14.91 -8.10 16.66
N ASP A 79 -15.56 -8.54 15.58
CA ASP A 79 -15.95 -9.93 15.38
C ASP A 79 -14.85 -10.81 14.75
N GLN A 80 -13.71 -10.21 14.39
CA GLN A 80 -12.56 -10.87 13.77
C GLN A 80 -12.93 -11.63 12.49
N SER A 81 -13.92 -11.14 11.75
CA SER A 81 -14.36 -11.74 10.50
C SER A 81 -13.34 -11.55 9.36
N GLY A 82 -12.38 -10.63 9.52
CA GLY A 82 -11.50 -10.18 8.46
C GLY A 82 -12.18 -9.18 7.53
N THR A 83 -13.34 -8.63 7.93
CA THR A 83 -14.09 -7.62 7.17
C THR A 83 -14.71 -6.59 8.12
N LEU A 84 -14.76 -5.33 7.70
CA LEU A 84 -15.49 -4.32 8.47
C LEU A 84 -16.94 -4.23 8.00
N SER A 85 -17.86 -4.45 8.93
CA SER A 85 -19.29 -4.26 8.73
C SER A 85 -19.83 -3.13 9.60
N THR A 86 -21.10 -2.75 9.37
CA THR A 86 -21.78 -1.78 10.24
C THR A 86 -21.90 -2.28 11.68
N TYR A 87 -21.92 -3.60 11.89
CA TYR A 87 -22.00 -4.18 13.23
C TYR A 87 -20.73 -3.84 14.03
N ASP A 88 -19.57 -4.04 13.43
CA ASP A 88 -18.26 -3.78 14.02
C ASP A 88 -18.10 -2.32 14.43
N LEU A 89 -18.49 -1.41 13.55
CA LEU A 89 -18.42 0.04 13.82
C LEU A 89 -19.33 0.47 14.97
N ASN A 90 -20.55 -0.10 15.07
CA ASN A 90 -21.46 0.21 16.17
C ASN A 90 -20.91 -0.29 17.51
N LEU A 91 -20.28 -1.48 17.53
CA LEU A 91 -19.67 -2.04 18.74
C LEU A 91 -18.43 -1.27 19.18
N ALA A 92 -17.57 -0.90 18.23
CA ALA A 92 -16.38 -0.10 18.49
C ALA A 92 -16.75 1.28 19.08
N GLN A 93 -17.83 1.90 18.60
CA GLN A 93 -18.34 3.18 19.11
C GLN A 93 -19.01 3.09 20.48
N THR A 94 -19.62 1.95 20.82
CA THR A 94 -20.25 1.73 22.13
C THR A 94 -19.22 1.48 23.23
N SER A 95 -17.98 1.15 22.84
CA SER A 95 -16.87 0.82 23.74
C SER A 95 -15.96 2.02 24.09
N GLN A 96 -16.25 3.22 23.55
CA GLN A 96 -15.61 4.51 23.90
C GLN A 96 -16.43 5.29 24.94
#